data_AF-A0A933JJ11-F1
#
_entry.id   AF-A0A933JJ11-F1
#
_cell.length_a   1.000
_cell.length_b   1.000
_cell.length_c   1.000
_cell.angle_alpha   90.00
_cell.angle_beta   90.00
_cell.angle_gamma   90.00
#
_symmetry.space_group_name_H-M   'P 1'
#
loop_
_entity.id
_entity.type
_entity.pdbx_description
1 polymer ?
#
loop_
_entity_poly.entity_id
_entity_poly.type
_entity_poly.pdbx_seq_one_letter_code
_entity_poly.pdbx_strand_id
1 'polypeptide(L)'
;MTATRQLDPRTAYLVESDEDRTALIALRARISNKGVEWFDTVRDRGFYLEELTQLGEVTIARTKNATYRFRALTIELYREKVQPKVMGKPDFESTEDLQAFYESRVE
;
A
#
# COMPACT_ATOMS: atom_id res chain seq x y z
N MET A 1 6.62 8.81 24.42
CA MET A 1 5.56 7.97 23.84
C MET A 1 5.60 8.18 22.34
N THR A 2 6.24 7.26 21.62
CA THR A 2 6.47 7.36 20.18
C THR A 2 5.17 6.98 19.49
N ALA A 3 4.49 7.94 18.86
CA ALA A 3 3.32 7.65 18.06
C ALA A 3 3.76 6.79 16.87
N THR A 4 3.60 5.47 16.97
CA THR A 4 3.72 4.54 15.83
C THR A 4 2.58 4.90 14.88
N ARG A 5 2.84 5.83 13.96
CA ARG A 5 1.90 6.26 12.92
C ARG A 5 1.67 5.07 11.99
N GLN A 6 0.60 4.36 12.29
CA GLN A 6 0.25 3.06 11.76
C GLN A 6 -0.39 3.24 10.38
N LEU A 7 0.01 2.41 9.42
CA LEU A 7 -0.86 2.12 8.27
C LEU A 7 -2.16 1.52 8.82
N ASP A 8 -3.29 1.99 8.30
CA ASP A 8 -4.61 1.45 8.67
C ASP A 8 -4.82 0.14 7.91
N PRO A 9 -4.96 -1.01 8.60
CA PRO A 9 -5.15 -2.30 7.94
C PRO A 9 -6.47 -2.40 7.13
N ARG A 10 -7.40 -1.45 7.28
CA ARG A 10 -8.62 -1.37 6.46
C ARG A 10 -8.49 -0.48 5.22
N THR A 11 -7.39 0.27 5.12
CA THR A 11 -7.14 1.13 3.96
C THR A 11 -6.31 0.39 2.92
N ALA A 12 -6.74 0.44 1.67
CA ALA A 12 -5.92 0.10 0.51
C ALA A 12 -4.97 1.26 0.22
N TYR A 13 -3.68 0.96 0.07
CA TYR A 13 -2.64 1.92 -0.25
C TYR A 13 -2.10 1.70 -1.67
N LEU A 14 -1.84 2.78 -2.40
CA LEU A 14 -0.89 2.78 -3.51
C LEU A 14 0.51 2.52 -2.93
N VAL A 15 1.23 1.59 -3.54
CA VAL A 15 2.65 1.34 -3.23
C VAL A 15 3.50 1.75 -4.41
N GLU A 16 4.55 2.51 -4.13
CA GLU A 16 5.57 2.86 -5.12
C GLU A 16 6.95 2.48 -4.62
N SER A 17 7.70 1.72 -5.44
CA SER A 17 9.10 1.39 -5.23
C SER A 17 9.82 1.36 -6.58
N ASP A 18 11.01 1.97 -6.62
CA ASP A 18 11.86 2.00 -7.82
C ASP A 18 12.54 0.64 -8.04
N GLU A 19 12.79 -0.08 -6.93
CA GLU A 19 13.41 -1.40 -6.90
C GLU A 19 12.39 -2.54 -7.11
N ASP A 20 11.13 -2.33 -6.75
CA ASP A 20 10.04 -3.31 -6.84
C ASP A 20 8.83 -2.74 -7.57
N ARG A 21 8.93 -2.69 -8.89
CA ARG A 21 7.89 -2.14 -9.78
C ARG A 21 6.61 -2.97 -9.84
N THR A 22 6.59 -4.13 -9.18
CA THR A 22 5.42 -5.02 -9.11
C THR A 22 4.53 -4.73 -7.91
N ALA A 23 5.06 -4.04 -6.89
CA ALA A 23 4.26 -3.57 -5.77
C ALA A 23 3.41 -2.38 -6.24
N LEU A 24 2.10 -2.59 -6.37
CA LEU A 24 1.16 -1.56 -6.82
C LEU A 24 0.15 -1.19 -5.74
N ILE A 25 -0.36 -2.19 -5.02
CA ILE A 25 -1.37 -2.01 -3.99
C ILE A 25 -0.90 -2.74 -2.73
N ALA A 26 -1.17 -2.15 -1.56
CA ALA A 26 -1.03 -2.81 -0.29
C ALA A 26 -2.36 -2.86 0.45
N LEU A 27 -2.78 -4.08 0.80
CA LEU A 27 -3.94 -4.38 1.62
C LEU A 27 -3.48 -4.90 2.97
N ARG A 28 -4.27 -4.65 4.03
CA ARG A 28 -3.92 -5.03 5.42
C ARG A 28 -2.51 -4.60 5.81
N ALA A 29 -2.07 -3.46 5.29
CA ALA A 29 -0.71 -2.98 5.49
C ALA A 29 -0.49 -2.67 6.97
N ARG A 30 0.61 -3.17 7.53
CA ARG A 30 0.94 -3.05 8.95
C ARG A 30 2.41 -2.77 9.11
N ILE A 31 2.72 -1.94 10.10
CA ILE A 31 4.08 -1.69 10.55
C ILE A 31 4.19 -2.22 11.97
N SER A 32 5.19 -3.06 12.19
CA SER A 32 5.54 -3.60 13.49
C SER A 32 7.01 -3.34 13.79
N ASN A 33 7.43 -3.64 15.02
CA ASN A 33 8.83 -3.54 15.43
C ASN A 33 9.74 -4.49 14.63
N LYS A 34 9.16 -5.47 13.91
CA LYS A 34 9.89 -6.46 13.11
C LYS A 34 9.96 -6.08 11.63
N GLY A 35 9.09 -5.19 11.14
CA GLY A 35 9.02 -4.95 9.71
C GLY A 35 7.76 -4.24 9.23
N VAL A 36 7.66 -4.13 7.91
CA VAL A 36 6.46 -3.72 7.17
C VAL A 36 5.91 -4.94 6.44
N GLU A 37 4.60 -5.16 6.55
CA GLU A 37 3.91 -6.33 6.01
C GLU A 37 2.60 -5.91 5.32
N TRP A 38 2.26 -6.51 4.19
CA TRP A 38 0.99 -6.28 3.49
C TRP A 38 0.68 -7.40 2.49
N PHE A 39 -0.58 -7.50 2.06
CA PHE A 39 -1.00 -8.36 0.96
C PHE A 39 -1.09 -7.54 -0.34
N ASP A 40 -0.44 -7.98 -1.42
CA ASP A 40 -0.31 -7.20 -2.66
C ASP A 40 -1.36 -7.52 -3.74
N THR A 41 -2.47 -8.17 -3.35
CA THR A 41 -3.49 -8.80 -4.20
C THR A 41 -3.14 -10.16 -4.79
N VAL A 42 -1.86 -10.58 -4.71
CA VAL A 42 -1.40 -11.88 -5.23
C VAL A 42 -0.79 -12.73 -4.11
N ARG A 43 -0.01 -12.12 -3.22
CA ARG A 43 0.72 -12.78 -2.13
C ARG A 43 0.99 -11.83 -0.97
N ASP A 44 1.30 -12.41 0.18
CA ASP A 44 1.83 -11.66 1.32
C ASP A 44 3.26 -11.20 1.05
N ARG A 45 3.54 -9.95 1.42
CA ARG A 45 4.85 -9.32 1.40
C ARG A 45 5.21 -8.90 2.81
N GLY A 46 6.46 -9.15 3.19
CA GLY A 46 6.97 -8.80 4.51
C GLY A 46 8.47 -8.52 4.44
N PHE A 47 8.88 -7.39 5.01
CA PHE A 47 10.28 -6.95 4.98
C PHE A 47 10.71 -6.36 6.32
N TYR A 48 11.96 -6.62 6.70
CA TYR A 48 12.59 -5.97 7.83
C TYR A 48 12.77 -4.47 7.55
N LEU A 49 12.33 -3.66 8.50
CA LEU A 49 12.35 -2.21 8.41
C LEU A 49 13.69 -1.68 8.95
N GLU A 50 14.40 -0.90 8.14
CA GLU A 50 15.60 -0.18 8.57
C GLU A 50 15.25 1.23 9.03
N GLU A 51 14.36 1.89 8.29
CA GLU A 51 13.93 3.24 8.60
C GLU A 51 12.46 3.44 8.21
N LEU A 52 11.76 4.24 9.02
CA LEU A 52 10.40 4.66 8.75
C LEU A 52 10.29 6.18 8.82
N THR A 53 9.81 6.78 7.74
CA THR A 53 9.59 8.22 7.64
C THR A 53 8.13 8.49 7.30
N GLN A 54 7.50 9.47 7.97
CA GLN A 54 6.19 9.98 7.58
C GLN A 54 6.37 11.39 7.01
N LEU A 55 5.99 11.61 5.75
CA LEU A 55 6.00 12.91 5.09
C LEU A 55 4.56 13.27 4.67
N GLY A 56 3.89 14.05 5.51
CA GLY A 56 2.46 14.34 5.33
C GLY A 56 1.64 13.03 5.36
N GLU A 57 0.93 12.77 4.27
CA GLU A 57 0.09 11.58 4.10
C GLU A 57 0.85 10.36 3.54
N VAL A 58 2.14 10.52 3.21
CA VAL A 58 2.96 9.43 2.66
C VAL A 58 3.77 8.80 3.78
N THR A 59 3.63 7.48 3.90
CA THR A 59 4.49 6.64 4.75
C THR A 59 5.59 6.04 3.90
N ILE A 60 6.84 6.20 4.31
CA ILE A 60 8.02 5.69 3.59
C ILE A 60 8.69 4.64 4.47
N ALA A 61 8.66 3.39 4.03
CA ALA A 61 9.35 2.29 4.66
C ALA A 61 10.60 1.94 3.86
N ARG A 62 11.77 2.17 4.45
CA ARG A 62 13.05 1.74 3.88
C ARG A 62 13.42 0.39 4.47
N THR A 63 13.74 -0.53 3.58
CA THR A 63 14.22 -1.87 3.88
C THR A 63 15.65 -2.00 3.32
N LYS A 64 16.35 -3.07 3.68
CA LYS A 64 17.69 -3.36 3.15
C LYS A 64 17.76 -3.35 1.61
N ASN A 65 16.67 -3.75 0.93
CA ASN A 65 16.69 -4.01 -0.51
C ASN A 65 15.87 -3.01 -1.34
N ALA A 66 14.96 -2.25 -0.70
CA ALA A 66 13.99 -1.42 -1.41
C ALA A 66 13.43 -0.32 -0.52
N THR A 67 12.98 0.76 -1.14
CA THR A 67 12.18 1.81 -0.47
C THR A 67 10.75 1.76 -0.98
N TYR A 68 9.80 1.61 -0.05
CA TYR A 68 8.38 1.55 -0.34
C TYR A 68 7.68 2.81 0.16
N ARG A 69 6.91 3.46 -0.72
CA ARG A 69 6.09 4.63 -0.41
C ARG A 69 4.63 4.22 -0.43
N PHE A 70 3.93 4.42 0.68
CA PHE A 70 2.52 4.12 0.85
C PHE A 70 1.73 5.42 0.88
N ARG A 71 0.71 5.51 0.03
CA ARG A 71 -0.26 6.61 0.03
C ARG A 71 -1.66 6.01 -0.04
N ALA A 72 -2.62 6.56 0.71
CA ALA A 72 -3.99 6.08 0.63
C ALA A 72 -4.45 6.08 -0.84
N LEU A 73 -5.00 4.96 -1.29
CA LEU A 73 -5.36 4.78 -2.69
C LEU A 73 -6.65 5.55 -2.98
N THR A 74 -6.54 6.65 -3.71
CA THR A 74 -7.70 7.37 -4.24
C THR A 74 -8.04 6.87 -5.64
N ILE A 75 -9.25 7.17 -6.11
CA ILE A 75 -9.68 6.82 -7.46
C ILE A 75 -8.80 7.43 -8.55
N GLU A 76 -8.31 8.66 -8.36
CA GLU A 76 -7.41 9.33 -9.29
C GLU A 76 -6.07 8.59 -9.39
N LEU A 77 -5.48 8.27 -8.23
CA LEU A 77 -4.23 7.51 -8.15
C LEU A 77 -4.39 6.12 -8.75
N TYR A 78 -5.52 5.46 -8.51
CA TYR A 78 -5.81 4.16 -9.08
C TYR A 78 -5.89 4.23 -10.61
N ARG A 79 -6.69 5.13 -11.18
CA ARG A 79 -6.85 5.29 -12.63
C ARG A 79 -5.54 5.64 -13.32
N GLU A 80 -4.70 6.47 -12.69
CA GLU A 80 -3.42 6.88 -13.27
C GLU A 80 -2.32 5.82 -13.14
N LYS A 81 -2.17 5.20 -11.95
CA LYS A 81 -0.98 4.42 -11.59
C LYS A 81 -1.20 2.91 -11.56
N VAL A 82 -2.42 2.46 -11.31
CA VAL A 82 -2.74 1.05 -11.05
C VAL A 82 -3.54 0.44 -12.20
N GLN A 83 -4.69 1.02 -12.55
CA GLN A 83 -5.60 0.53 -13.59
C GLN A 83 -4.89 0.17 -14.92
N PRO A 84 -3.92 0.97 -15.42
CA PRO A 84 -3.24 0.64 -16.67
C PRO A 84 -2.34 -0.60 -16.60
N LYS A 85 -1.97 -1.03 -15.39
CA LYS A 85 -1.01 -2.11 -15.12
C LYS A 85 -1.67 -3.42 -14.68
N VAL A 86 -2.96 -3.40 -14.35
CA VAL A 86 -3.70 -4.57 -13.88
C VAL A 86 -4.59 -5.15 -14.98
N MET A 87 -4.71 -6.48 -14.99
CA MET A 87 -5.62 -7.17 -15.92
C MET A 87 -7.08 -6.91 -15.55
N GLY A 88 -7.96 -6.90 -16.56
CA GLY A 88 -9.39 -6.63 -16.39
C GLY A 88 -9.75 -5.15 -16.18
N LYS A 89 -8.79 -4.32 -15.76
CA LYS A 89 -8.93 -2.86 -15.60
C LYS A 89 -10.24 -2.47 -14.89
N PRO A 90 -10.54 -3.02 -13.71
CA PRO A 90 -11.79 -2.70 -13.02
C PRO A 90 -11.89 -1.18 -12.86
N ASP A 91 -13.10 -0.66 -13.05
CA ASP A 91 -13.40 0.75 -12.87
C ASP A 91 -14.30 0.91 -11.65
N PHE A 92 -14.21 2.07 -11.03
CA PHE A 92 -14.90 2.41 -9.80
C PHE A 92 -15.58 3.76 -9.98
N GLU A 93 -16.67 4.01 -9.27
CA GLU A 93 -17.38 5.29 -9.35
C GLU A 93 -16.77 6.32 -8.41
N SER A 94 -16.30 5.87 -7.23
CA SER A 94 -15.74 6.71 -6.18
C SER A 94 -14.51 6.10 -5.50
N THR A 95 -13.84 6.89 -4.66
CA THR A 95 -12.74 6.38 -3.81
C THR A 95 -13.28 5.42 -2.76
N GLU A 96 -14.49 5.66 -2.25
CA GLU A 96 -15.18 4.82 -1.28
C GLU A 96 -15.46 3.42 -1.87
N ASP A 97 -15.97 3.35 -3.10
CA ASP A 97 -16.24 2.06 -3.77
C ASP A 97 -14.96 1.27 -4.03
N LEU A 98 -13.89 1.97 -4.43
CA LEU A 98 -12.57 1.40 -4.63
C LEU A 98 -12.02 0.80 -3.32
N GLN A 99 -12.10 1.55 -2.22
CA GLN A 99 -11.64 1.11 -0.90
C GLN A 99 -12.46 -0.10 -0.44
N ALA A 100 -13.79 -0.03 -0.52
CA ALA A 100 -14.68 -1.13 -0.14
C ALA A 100 -14.44 -2.40 -0.97
N PHE A 101 -14.21 -2.27 -2.28
CA PHE A 101 -13.87 -3.39 -3.14
C PHE A 101 -12.61 -4.10 -2.65
N TYR A 102 -11.54 -3.35 -2.39
CA TYR A 102 -10.27 -3.94 -1.96
C TYR A 102 -10.29 -4.44 -0.51
N GLU A 103 -11.08 -3.83 0.38
CA GLU A 103 -11.31 -4.33 1.73
C GLU A 103 -11.97 -5.73 1.71
N SER A 104 -12.97 -5.93 0.85
CA SER A 104 -13.67 -7.23 0.70
C SER A 104 -12.81 -8.36 0.14
N ARG A 105 -11.64 -8.06 -0.43
CA ARG A 105 -10.74 -9.05 -1.06
C ARG A 105 -9.80 -9.75 -0.08
N VAL A 106 -9.86 -9.36 1.19
CA VAL A 106 -8.94 -9.85 2.22
C VAL A 106 -9.64 -10.63 3.33
N GLU A 107 -10.91 -10.96 3.11
CA GLU A 107 -11.71 -11.92 3.90
C GLU A 107 -11.38 -13.38 3.55
#